data_AF-A0A367KXS0-F1
#
_entry.id   AF-A0A367KXS0-F1
#
_cell.length_a   1.000
_cell.length_b   1.000
_cell.length_c   1.000
_cell.angle_alpha   90.00
_cell.angle_beta   90.00
_cell.angle_gamma   90.00
#
_symmetry.space_group_name_H-M   'P 1'
#
loop_
_entity.id
_entity.type
_entity.pdbx_description
1 polymer ?
#
loop_
_entity_poly.entity_id
_entity_poly.type
_entity_poly.pdbx_seq_one_letter_code
_entity_poly.pdbx_strand_id
1 'polypeptide(L)'
;MKAKSKKMRNTDILSAGSKVYAKKRQAKKETVEFVEFDPEKRQEYLTGFHKRKVERKNKTREKYALLAKEEKLRNRKEIREERQRLADKNVQEMAAMLRGSLGVEEEEEEVAFEEEEEEEKEEEKKKKDPVVQEFKSKSALTTVTVIEDLELE
;
A
#
# COMPACT_ATOMS: atom_id res chain seq x y z
N MET A 1 -17.91 21.71 -23.29
CA MET A 1 -18.86 21.41 -22.19
C MET A 1 -18.37 22.11 -20.93
N LYS A 2 -19.14 23.05 -20.35
CA LYS A 2 -18.73 23.84 -19.17
C LYS A 2 -19.06 23.05 -17.91
N ALA A 3 -18.06 22.74 -17.07
CA ALA A 3 -18.28 22.06 -15.80
C ALA A 3 -19.18 22.90 -14.89
N LYS A 4 -20.29 22.35 -14.41
CA LYS A 4 -21.18 23.01 -13.45
C LYS A 4 -20.41 23.18 -12.14
N SER A 5 -20.21 24.42 -11.68
CA SER A 5 -19.56 24.69 -10.39
C SER A 5 -20.37 24.08 -9.25
N LYS A 6 -19.75 23.22 -8.45
CA LYS A 6 -20.37 22.60 -7.28
C LYS A 6 -20.79 23.69 -6.30
N LYS A 7 -22.10 23.86 -6.08
CA LYS A 7 -22.64 24.85 -5.13
C LYS A 7 -22.15 24.49 -3.73
N MET A 8 -21.39 25.39 -3.11
CA MET A 8 -20.87 25.18 -1.75
C MET A 8 -22.04 24.96 -0.79
N ARG A 9 -21.97 23.90 0.02
CA ARG A 9 -22.99 23.62 1.02
C ARG A 9 -22.92 24.69 2.10
N ASN A 10 -24.07 25.08 2.64
CA ASN A 10 -24.13 26.09 3.70
C ASN A 10 -23.30 25.70 4.93
N THR A 11 -23.24 24.42 5.27
CA THR A 11 -22.39 23.89 6.35
C THR A 11 -20.89 24.11 6.08
N ASP A 12 -20.46 24.02 4.82
CA ASP A 12 -19.07 24.25 4.43
C ASP A 12 -18.72 25.74 4.50
N ILE A 13 -19.66 26.63 4.15
CA ILE A 13 -19.49 28.09 4.28
C ILE A 13 -19.39 28.50 5.75
N LEU A 14 -20.29 27.98 6.59
CA LEU A 14 -20.34 28.31 8.02
C LEU A 14 -19.18 27.66 8.82
N SER A 15 -18.64 26.52 8.36
CA SER A 15 -17.48 25.84 8.99
C SER A 15 -16.12 26.22 8.40
N ALA A 16 -16.07 27.00 7.31
CA ALA A 16 -14.81 27.38 6.68
C ALA A 16 -13.89 28.13 7.64
N GLY A 17 -14.45 29.05 8.44
CA GLY A 17 -13.69 29.82 9.42
C GLY A 17 -13.03 28.94 10.48
N SER A 18 -13.78 28.00 11.08
CA SER A 18 -13.24 27.11 12.12
C SER A 18 -12.14 26.19 11.56
N LYS A 19 -12.31 25.68 10.35
CA LYS A 19 -11.27 24.90 9.64
C LYS A 19 -9.99 25.71 9.42
N VAL A 20 -10.11 26.98 9.03
CA VAL A 20 -8.95 27.87 8.86
C VAL A 20 -8.26 28.16 10.20
N TYR A 21 -9.02 28.43 11.26
CA TYR A 21 -8.44 28.65 12.60
C TYR A 21 -7.79 27.40 13.17
N ALA A 22 -8.35 26.20 12.92
CA ALA A 22 -7.74 24.94 13.29
C ALA A 22 -6.38 24.75 12.59
N LYS A 23 -6.32 24.98 11.28
CA LYS A 23 -5.06 24.94 10.52
C LYS A 23 -4.03 25.93 11.04
N LYS A 24 -4.43 27.18 11.32
CA LYS A 24 -3.54 28.19 11.90
C LYS A 24 -3.00 27.77 13.27
N ARG A 25 -3.83 27.12 14.10
CA ARG A 25 -3.42 26.65 15.42
C ARG A 25 -2.45 25.46 15.32
N GLN A 26 -2.66 24.55 14.37
CA GLN A 26 -1.72 23.47 14.09
C GLN A 26 -0.39 24.01 13.58
N ALA A 27 -0.40 24.93 12.61
CA ALA A 27 0.81 25.57 12.11
C ALA A 27 1.61 26.25 13.22
N LYS A 28 0.95 26.94 14.17
CA LYS A 28 1.61 27.53 15.35
C LYS A 28 2.19 26.51 16.34
N LYS A 29 1.69 25.28 16.37
CA LYS A 29 2.25 24.20 17.20
C LYS A 29 3.45 23.54 16.53
N GLU A 30 3.42 23.43 15.20
CA GLU A 30 4.51 22.85 14.41
C GLU A 30 5.68 23.82 14.21
N THR A 31 5.45 25.13 14.36
CA THR A 31 6.53 26.12 14.38
C THR A 31 7.42 25.91 15.59
N VAL A 32 8.70 25.66 15.34
CA VAL A 32 9.73 25.56 16.38
C VAL A 32 9.86 26.91 17.10
N GLU A 33 9.79 26.91 18.42
CA GLU A 33 9.80 28.14 19.25
C GLU A 33 11.16 28.84 19.25
N PHE A 34 12.26 28.08 19.22
CA PHE A 34 13.62 28.61 19.16
C PHE A 34 14.49 27.77 18.23
N VAL A 35 15.42 28.42 17.52
CA VAL A 35 16.42 27.75 16.69
C VAL A 35 17.79 28.01 17.33
N GLU A 36 18.35 26.98 17.96
CA GLU A 36 19.70 27.05 18.51
C GLU A 36 20.73 26.87 17.41
N PHE A 37 21.70 27.77 17.36
CA PHE A 37 22.78 27.71 16.37
C PHE A 37 23.99 26.97 16.94
N ASP A 38 24.20 25.77 16.43
CA ASP A 38 25.35 24.93 16.79
C ASP A 38 26.49 25.13 15.78
N PRO A 39 27.63 25.72 16.19
CA PRO A 39 28.75 25.97 15.30
C PRO A 39 29.41 24.68 14.78
N GLU A 40 29.39 23.59 15.54
CA GLU A 40 29.99 22.31 15.14
C GLU A 40 29.17 21.66 14.02
N LYS A 41 27.84 21.62 14.19
CA LYS A 41 26.93 21.16 13.12
C LYS A 41 27.06 22.00 11.86
N ARG A 42 27.30 23.31 12.00
CA ARG A 42 27.56 24.17 10.85
C ARG A 42 28.86 23.81 10.15
N GLN A 43 29.93 23.53 10.87
CA GLN A 43 31.21 23.13 10.27
C GLN A 43 31.07 21.79 9.53
N GLU A 44 30.38 20.82 10.10
CA GLU A 44 30.07 19.56 9.41
C GLU A 44 29.18 19.80 8.18
N TYR A 45 28.19 20.70 8.28
CA TYR A 45 27.40 21.11 7.13
C TYR A 45 28.26 21.84 6.08
N LEU A 46 29.22 22.67 6.43
CA LEU A 46 30.03 23.34 5.40
C LEU A 46 31.05 22.42 4.74
N THR A 47 31.54 21.39 5.42
CA THR A 47 32.58 20.50 4.88
C THR A 47 32.00 19.21 4.28
N GLY A 48 30.89 18.70 4.79
CA GLY A 48 30.26 17.43 4.42
C GLY A 48 29.40 17.43 3.15
N PHE A 49 29.76 18.19 2.10
CA PHE A 49 28.94 18.31 0.89
C PHE A 49 28.63 16.96 0.23
N HIS A 50 29.62 16.06 0.19
CA HIS A 50 29.42 14.72 -0.37
C HIS A 50 28.41 13.92 0.44
N LYS A 51 28.52 13.91 1.78
CA LYS A 51 27.56 13.27 2.69
C LYS A 51 26.14 13.76 2.40
N ARG A 52 25.92 15.07 2.34
CA ARG A 52 24.59 15.64 2.02
C ARG A 52 24.10 15.33 0.62
N LYS A 53 25.00 15.24 -0.36
CA LYS A 53 24.61 14.84 -1.72
C LYS A 53 24.14 13.38 -1.75
N VAL A 54 24.83 12.50 -1.03
CA VAL A 54 24.44 11.09 -0.88
C VAL A 54 23.13 10.97 -0.10
N GLU A 55 23.00 11.65 1.04
CA GLU A 55 21.77 11.67 1.84
C GLU A 55 20.56 12.16 1.04
N ARG A 56 20.71 13.23 0.23
CA ARG A 56 19.62 13.71 -0.65
C ARG A 56 19.20 12.66 -1.68
N LYS A 57 20.16 11.94 -2.26
CA LYS A 57 19.87 10.84 -3.19
C LYS A 57 19.16 9.70 -2.47
N ASN A 58 19.62 9.32 -1.28
CA ASN A 58 19.03 8.26 -0.47
C ASN A 58 17.61 8.61 -0.02
N LYS A 59 17.39 9.81 0.54
CA LYS A 59 16.05 10.31 0.93
C LYS A 59 15.07 10.29 -0.24
N THR A 60 15.53 10.68 -1.43
CA THR A 60 14.71 10.62 -2.65
C THR A 60 14.36 9.17 -2.99
N ARG A 61 15.33 8.25 -2.97
CA ARG A 61 15.11 6.81 -3.20
C ARG A 61 14.15 6.21 -2.18
N GLU A 62 14.34 6.51 -0.90
CA GLU A 62 13.48 6.06 0.21
C GLU A 62 12.05 6.56 0.03
N LYS A 63 11.86 7.84 -0.31
CA LYS A 63 10.53 8.41 -0.59
C LYS A 63 9.84 7.67 -1.73
N TYR A 64 10.52 7.42 -2.84
CA TYR A 64 9.94 6.67 -3.95
C TYR A 64 9.66 5.21 -3.58
N ALA A 65 10.52 4.57 -2.78
CA ALA A 65 10.28 3.22 -2.29
C ALA A 65 9.05 3.13 -1.37
N LEU A 66 8.83 4.14 -0.51
CA LEU A 66 7.64 4.23 0.33
C LEU A 66 6.37 4.43 -0.52
N LEU A 67 6.39 5.34 -1.48
CA LEU A 67 5.27 5.55 -2.39
C LEU A 67 4.93 4.29 -3.19
N ALA A 68 5.94 3.59 -3.72
CA ALA A 68 5.73 2.34 -4.44
C ALA A 68 5.15 1.22 -3.54
N LYS A 69 5.52 1.18 -2.25
CA LYS A 69 4.92 0.24 -1.29
C LYS A 69 3.45 0.60 -1.01
N GLU A 70 3.16 1.88 -0.80
CA GLU A 70 1.79 2.35 -0.59
C GLU A 70 0.89 2.07 -1.80
N GLU A 71 1.38 2.30 -3.02
CA GLU A 71 0.66 1.98 -4.26
C GLU A 71 0.41 0.47 -4.39
N LYS A 72 1.42 -0.38 -4.12
CA LYS A 72 1.22 -1.83 -4.12
C LYS A 72 0.17 -2.27 -3.09
N LEU A 73 0.18 -1.69 -1.90
CA LEU A 73 -0.80 -2.00 -0.86
C LEU A 73 -2.22 -1.57 -1.28
N ARG A 74 -2.35 -0.38 -1.88
CA ARG A 74 -3.63 0.12 -2.42
C ARG A 74 -4.14 -0.80 -3.51
N ASN A 75 -3.31 -1.15 -4.50
CA ASN A 75 -3.70 -2.05 -5.59
C ASN A 75 -4.13 -3.43 -5.06
N ARG A 76 -3.43 -3.97 -4.05
CA ARG A 76 -3.84 -5.22 -3.39
C ARG A 76 -5.20 -5.09 -2.71
N LYS A 77 -5.45 -3.98 -2.01
CA LYS A 77 -6.74 -3.71 -1.37
C LYS A 77 -7.86 -3.60 -2.40
N GLU A 78 -7.63 -2.87 -3.48
CA GLU A 78 -8.58 -2.71 -4.59
C GLU A 78 -8.92 -4.06 -5.22
N ILE A 79 -7.93 -4.90 -5.51
CA ILE A 79 -8.16 -6.25 -6.06
C ILE A 79 -8.99 -7.11 -5.09
N ARG A 80 -8.73 -7.04 -3.78
CA ARG A 80 -9.52 -7.79 -2.79
C ARG A 80 -10.97 -7.29 -2.74
N GLU A 81 -11.16 -5.98 -2.70
CA GLU A 81 -12.51 -5.36 -2.72
C GLU A 81 -13.27 -5.71 -4.00
N GLU A 82 -12.60 -5.73 -5.16
CA GLU A 82 -13.18 -6.15 -6.42
C GLU A 82 -13.59 -7.62 -6.40
N ARG A 83 -12.74 -8.51 -5.89
CA ARG A 83 -13.07 -9.94 -5.73
C ARG A 83 -14.25 -10.16 -4.79
N GLN A 84 -14.28 -9.48 -3.65
CA GLN A 84 -15.40 -9.55 -2.71
C GLN A 84 -16.70 -9.09 -3.38
N ARG A 85 -16.69 -7.93 -4.05
CA ARG A 85 -17.86 -7.44 -4.78
C ARG A 85 -18.35 -8.39 -5.89
N LEU A 86 -17.43 -9.08 -6.57
CA LEU A 86 -17.80 -10.07 -7.58
C LEU A 86 -18.40 -11.32 -6.93
N ALA A 87 -17.84 -11.78 -5.80
CA ALA A 87 -18.40 -12.89 -5.04
C ALA A 87 -19.82 -12.55 -4.54
N ASP A 88 -20.02 -11.36 -3.94
CA ASP A 88 -21.33 -10.90 -3.47
C ASP A 88 -22.37 -10.87 -4.59
N LYS A 89 -21.98 -10.35 -5.77
CA LYS A 89 -22.86 -10.32 -6.95
C LYS A 89 -23.21 -11.73 -7.42
N ASN A 90 -22.23 -12.63 -7.50
CA ASN A 90 -22.47 -14.01 -7.92
C ASN A 90 -23.41 -14.74 -6.94
N VAL A 91 -23.25 -14.52 -5.63
CA VAL A 91 -24.15 -15.08 -4.60
C VAL A 91 -25.55 -14.50 -4.75
N GLN A 92 -25.69 -13.19 -4.95
CA GLN A 92 -27.01 -12.55 -5.19
C GLN A 92 -27.68 -13.08 -6.47
N GLU A 93 -26.92 -13.23 -7.56
CA GLU A 93 -27.43 -13.77 -8.84
C GLU A 93 -27.86 -15.23 -8.69
N MET A 94 -27.07 -16.06 -8.00
CA MET A 94 -27.42 -17.46 -7.72
C MET A 94 -28.64 -17.57 -6.81
N ALA A 95 -28.72 -16.75 -5.75
CA ALA A 95 -29.88 -16.70 -4.87
C ALA A 95 -31.15 -16.26 -5.61
N ALA A 96 -31.05 -15.28 -6.51
CA ALA A 96 -32.16 -14.86 -7.36
C ALA A 96 -32.61 -15.96 -8.33
N MET A 97 -31.68 -16.71 -8.92
CA MET A 97 -31.99 -17.83 -9.81
C MET A 97 -32.65 -19.00 -9.06
N LEU A 98 -32.17 -19.32 -7.84
CA LEU A 98 -32.81 -20.31 -6.98
C LEU A 98 -34.21 -19.87 -6.57
N ARG A 99 -34.38 -18.61 -6.13
CA ARG A 99 -35.68 -18.06 -5.75
C ARG A 99 -36.68 -18.09 -6.90
N GLY A 100 -36.23 -17.72 -8.11
CA GLY A 100 -37.05 -17.76 -9.32
C GLY A 100 -37.39 -19.17 -9.82
N SER A 101 -36.61 -20.19 -9.47
CA SER A 101 -36.87 -21.60 -9.84
C SER A 101 -37.65 -22.39 -8.79
N LEU A 102 -37.54 -22.05 -7.50
CA LEU A 102 -38.23 -22.75 -6.41
C LEU A 102 -39.60 -22.15 -6.01
N GLY A 103 -39.92 -20.89 -6.36
CA GLY A 103 -41.25 -20.33 -6.05
C GLY A 103 -41.60 -20.30 -4.56
N VAL A 104 -40.61 -20.20 -3.67
CA VAL A 104 -40.79 -20.17 -2.22
C VAL A 104 -40.75 -18.72 -1.72
N GLU A 105 -41.85 -18.27 -1.11
CA GLU A 105 -41.97 -17.00 -0.37
C GLU A 105 -41.13 -17.03 0.92
N GLU A 106 -40.66 -15.86 1.32
CA GLU A 106 -39.63 -15.61 2.34
C GLU A 106 -39.97 -16.14 3.75
N GLU A 107 -39.07 -16.95 4.31
CA GLU A 107 -38.75 -16.88 5.73
C GLU A 107 -37.30 -16.36 5.84
N GLU A 108 -37.17 -15.09 6.24
CA GLU A 108 -35.88 -14.49 6.62
C GLU A 108 -35.42 -15.11 7.94
N GLU A 109 -34.73 -16.25 7.86
CA GLU A 109 -33.96 -16.75 8.99
C GLU A 109 -32.59 -16.03 8.97
N GLU A 110 -32.41 -15.07 9.88
CA GLU A 110 -31.12 -14.41 10.14
C GLU A 110 -30.10 -15.45 10.64
N VAL A 111 -29.42 -16.11 9.71
CA VAL A 111 -28.24 -16.93 10.04
C VAL A 111 -27.09 -15.96 10.25
N ALA A 112 -26.85 -15.62 11.52
CA ALA A 112 -25.68 -14.87 11.97
C ALA A 112 -24.42 -15.66 11.61
N PHE A 113 -23.80 -15.30 10.49
CA PHE A 113 -22.49 -15.82 10.09
C PHE A 113 -21.45 -15.11 10.97
N GLU A 114 -21.01 -15.78 12.04
CA GLU A 114 -19.84 -15.33 12.80
C GLU A 114 -18.64 -15.30 11.85
N GLU A 115 -18.10 -14.11 11.61
CA GLU A 115 -16.80 -13.93 10.95
C GLU A 115 -15.73 -14.57 11.85
N GLU A 116 -15.46 -15.87 11.66
CA GLU A 116 -14.17 -16.43 12.04
C GLU A 116 -13.11 -15.77 11.14
N GLU A 117 -12.29 -14.90 11.73
CA GLU A 117 -11.01 -14.48 11.15
C GLU A 117 -10.17 -15.75 10.93
N GLU A 118 -10.30 -16.38 9.76
CA GLU A 118 -9.28 -17.28 9.25
C GLU A 118 -8.02 -16.45 9.03
N GLU A 119 -7.05 -16.59 9.95
CA GLU A 119 -5.67 -16.27 9.66
C GLU A 119 -5.27 -17.02 8.38
N GLU A 120 -5.23 -16.30 7.25
CA GLU A 120 -4.54 -16.72 6.03
C GLU A 120 -3.09 -17.02 6.42
N LYS A 121 -2.80 -18.27 6.77
CA LYS A 121 -1.45 -18.81 6.68
C LYS A 121 -1.08 -18.69 5.21
N GLU A 122 -0.25 -17.70 4.90
CA GLU A 122 0.51 -17.66 3.65
C GLU A 122 1.15 -19.04 3.51
N GLU A 123 0.60 -19.87 2.61
CA GLU A 123 1.35 -20.99 2.07
C GLU A 123 2.59 -20.39 1.42
N GLU A 124 3.69 -20.42 2.18
CA GLU A 124 5.02 -20.18 1.65
C GLU A 124 5.17 -21.10 0.44
N LYS A 125 5.02 -20.54 -0.76
CA LYS A 125 5.64 -21.08 -1.95
C LYS A 125 7.12 -21.17 -1.62
N LYS A 126 7.54 -22.34 -1.13
CA LYS A 126 8.94 -22.67 -0.89
C LYS A 126 9.65 -22.42 -2.21
N LYS A 127 10.27 -21.25 -2.34
CA LYS A 127 11.29 -21.02 -3.34
C LYS A 127 12.37 -22.03 -3.01
N LYS A 128 12.45 -23.11 -3.79
CA LYS A 128 13.52 -24.08 -3.62
C LYS A 128 14.82 -23.31 -3.81
N ASP A 129 15.73 -23.38 -2.85
CA ASP A 129 17.02 -22.73 -2.99
C ASP A 129 17.71 -23.25 -4.25
N PRO A 130 18.36 -22.38 -5.04
CA PRO A 130 19.00 -22.78 -6.29
C PRO A 130 20.06 -23.84 -5.99
N VAL A 131 19.98 -24.97 -6.69
CA VAL A 131 20.95 -26.06 -6.54
C VAL A 131 22.27 -25.60 -7.16
N VAL A 132 23.29 -25.38 -6.32
CA VAL A 132 24.63 -25.00 -6.75
C VAL A 132 25.49 -26.25 -6.88
N GLN A 133 26.00 -26.53 -8.09
CA GLN A 133 26.93 -27.63 -8.33
C GLN A 133 28.33 -27.08 -8.64
N GLU A 134 29.34 -27.60 -7.94
CA GLU A 134 30.74 -27.24 -8.17
C GLU A 134 31.43 -28.31 -9.03
N PHE A 135 31.98 -27.90 -10.17
CA PHE A 135 32.77 -28.76 -11.04
C PHE A 135 34.24 -28.33 -10.94
N LYS A 136 35.11 -29.28 -10.57
CA LYS A 136 36.56 -29.06 -10.45
C LYS A 136 37.28 -29.76 -11.58
N SER A 137 37.91 -28.98 -12.45
CA SER A 137 38.88 -29.47 -13.42
C SER A 137 40.31 -29.26 -12.89
N LYS A 138 41.32 -29.88 -13.51
CA LYS A 138 42.73 -29.69 -13.10
C LYS A 138 43.22 -28.25 -13.20
N SER A 139 42.54 -27.40 -13.97
CA SER A 139 42.94 -26.01 -14.24
C SER A 139 41.94 -24.96 -13.76
N ALA A 140 40.67 -25.30 -13.52
CA ALA A 140 39.64 -24.34 -13.14
C ALA A 140 38.54 -24.93 -12.25
N LEU A 141 38.02 -24.08 -11.35
CA LEU A 141 36.80 -24.30 -10.59
C LEU A 141 35.66 -23.54 -11.25
N THR A 142 34.63 -24.25 -11.69
CA THR A 142 33.43 -23.68 -12.32
C THR A 142 32.21 -24.03 -11.48
N THR A 143 31.42 -23.04 -11.10
CA THR A 143 30.16 -23.22 -10.35
C THR A 143 28.98 -22.93 -11.26
N VAL A 144 27.99 -23.83 -11.27
CA VAL A 144 26.77 -23.71 -12.07
C VAL A 144 25.56 -23.69 -11.15
N THR A 145 24.70 -22.68 -11.32
CA THR A 145 23.45 -22.50 -10.57
C THR A 145 22.27 -22.77 -11.49
N VAL A 146 21.48 -23.81 -11.20
CA VAL A 146 20.28 -24.14 -11.96
C VAL A 146 19.07 -23.53 -11.26
N ILE A 147 18.27 -22.76 -12.00
CA ILE A 147 17.03 -22.14 -11.53
C ILE A 147 15.89 -22.74 -12.36
N GLU A 148 15.04 -23.56 -11.73
CA GLU A 148 13.98 -24.34 -12.41
C GLU A 148 12.80 -23.48 -12.89
N ASP A 149 12.63 -22.27 -12.35
CA ASP A 149 11.45 -21.41 -12.59
C ASP A 149 11.70 -20.30 -13.65
N LEU A 150 12.68 -20.49 -14.54
CA LEU A 150 13.00 -19.52 -15.59
C LEU A 150 12.09 -19.74 -16.81
N GLU A 151 10.88 -19.17 -16.79
CA GLU A 151 10.03 -19.06 -17.98
C GLU A 151 10.71 -18.13 -18.99
N LEU A 152 11.17 -18.70 -20.10
CA LEU A 152 11.67 -17.96 -21.27
C LEU A 152 10.45 -17.60 -22.15
N GLU A 153 10.14 -16.31 -22.27
CA GLU A 153 9.17 -15.78 -23.25
C GLU A 153 9.64 -16.00 -24.70
#